data_AF-A0A9W9ZT09-F1
#
_entry.id   AF-A0A9W9ZT09-F1
#
_cell.length_a   1.000
_cell.length_b   1.000
_cell.length_c   1.000
_cell.angle_alpha   90.00
_cell.angle_beta   90.00
_cell.angle_gamma   90.00
#
_symmetry.space_group_name_H-M   'P 1'
#
loop_
_entity.id
_entity.type
_entity.pdbx_description
1 polymer ?
#
loop_
_entity_poly.entity_id
_entity_poly.type
_entity_poly.pdbx_seq_one_letter_code
_entity_poly.pdbx_strand_id
1 'polypeptide(L)'
;MRGRGVKAQTYHSFFRWSGQKEWTPERMGQKFVPRVIIWDEVCTVPVKILQVFLEWLKQRGVQVICCGDHGQPPPISGISPHGWLRLKASYYEEVKEDYRAKDEDLKALKRCIRFQSDKVQCQLMRRALPVCQGWDRFVERWRPGDLILASRTKPPKGKKKTDNWHLGYALTVHSSQGLTISSPQKVWIVDDFFQWSNLVYLAVSRVEYMSQLERVVCPPELGSEVRQPISEQQIRKNIQKKLVSYKHQDRDKGREGFNLKVDYVLQLSEEQKNRCAACNIEMLWNYEPKDTQQFSVDSLDNSKGHCKGNVRLTCLECNRKRGAAVLNEPVPDYGTEFDAILSLPDGCY
;
A
#
# COMPACT_ATOMS: atom_id res chain seq x y z
N MET A 1 -10.22 -3.71 25.35
CA MET A 1 -11.52 -3.06 25.70
C MET A 1 -12.56 -3.98 26.33
N ARG A 2 -12.56 -5.32 26.15
CA ARG A 2 -13.58 -6.22 26.76
C ARG A 2 -13.53 -6.36 28.30
N GLY A 3 -12.44 -5.93 28.95
CA GLY A 3 -12.25 -6.09 30.41
C GLY A 3 -12.83 -5.00 31.31
N ARG A 4 -13.50 -3.96 30.80
CA ARG A 4 -14.00 -2.82 31.62
C ARG A 4 -15.52 -2.58 31.55
N GLY A 5 -16.32 -3.56 31.12
CA GLY A 5 -17.77 -3.39 31.01
C GLY A 5 -18.25 -2.40 29.94
N VAL A 6 -17.35 -1.85 29.13
CA VAL A 6 -17.67 -0.97 27.99
C VAL A 6 -18.25 -1.80 26.86
N LYS A 7 -19.57 -1.71 26.65
CA LYS A 7 -20.27 -2.36 25.53
C LYS A 7 -20.04 -1.55 24.24
N ALA A 8 -19.02 -1.92 23.48
CA ALA A 8 -18.83 -1.44 22.11
C ALA A 8 -19.76 -2.18 21.14
N GLN A 9 -20.38 -1.48 20.20
CA GLN A 9 -21.16 -2.06 19.11
C GLN A 9 -20.98 -1.20 17.85
N THR A 10 -21.16 -1.78 16.67
CA THR A 10 -21.10 -1.03 15.41
C THR A 10 -22.24 -0.03 15.32
N TYR A 11 -22.04 1.09 14.61
CA TYR A 11 -23.13 2.06 14.40
C TYR A 11 -24.32 1.42 13.67
N HIS A 12 -24.07 0.47 12.76
CA HIS A 12 -25.11 -0.34 12.10
C HIS A 12 -26.02 -1.03 13.13
N SER A 13 -25.42 -1.69 14.12
CA SER A 13 -26.16 -2.35 15.20
C SER A 13 -26.79 -1.35 16.17
N PHE A 14 -26.09 -0.26 16.47
CA PHE A 14 -26.59 0.79 17.34
C PHE A 14 -27.87 1.41 16.77
N PHE A 15 -27.82 1.90 15.53
CA PHE A 15 -28.92 2.59 14.85
C PHE A 15 -29.89 1.65 14.13
N ARG A 16 -29.68 0.33 14.15
CA ARG A 16 -30.48 -0.64 13.37
C ARG A 16 -30.54 -0.26 11.89
N TRP A 17 -29.38 0.13 11.35
CA TRP A 17 -29.18 0.56 9.97
C TRP A 17 -28.70 -0.61 9.10
N SER A 18 -29.41 -0.87 8.01
CA SER A 18 -29.12 -1.99 7.08
C SER A 18 -28.54 -1.54 5.73
N GLY A 19 -28.16 -0.27 5.57
CA GLY A 19 -27.49 0.25 4.38
C GLY A 19 -28.37 0.45 3.12
N GLN A 20 -29.59 -0.07 3.09
CA GLN A 20 -30.41 -0.15 1.86
C GLN A 20 -31.70 0.70 1.87
N LYS A 21 -32.15 1.22 3.02
CA LYS A 21 -33.42 1.96 3.16
C LYS A 21 -33.18 3.25 3.93
N GLU A 22 -34.04 4.25 3.76
CA GLU A 22 -34.00 5.45 4.61
C GLU A 22 -34.17 5.08 6.09
N TRP A 23 -33.40 5.77 6.94
CA TRP A 23 -33.42 5.55 8.37
C TRP A 23 -34.50 6.41 8.98
N THR A 24 -35.28 5.83 9.89
CA THR A 24 -36.31 6.58 10.60
C THR A 24 -36.13 6.40 12.12
N PRO A 25 -36.41 7.43 12.93
CA PRO A 25 -36.28 7.39 14.39
C PRO A 25 -36.99 6.21 15.06
N GLU A 26 -38.14 5.77 14.52
CA GLU A 26 -38.99 4.72 15.08
C GLU A 26 -38.26 3.37 15.14
N ARG A 27 -37.28 3.16 14.26
CA ARG A 27 -36.44 1.94 14.25
C ARG A 27 -35.73 1.72 15.56
N MET A 28 -35.40 2.79 16.29
CA MET A 28 -34.75 2.70 17.60
C MET A 28 -35.67 2.08 18.66
N GLY A 29 -37.00 2.18 18.51
CA GLY A 29 -37.96 1.64 19.46
C GLY A 29 -37.64 2.07 20.91
N GLN A 30 -37.76 1.14 21.86
CA GLN A 30 -37.43 1.36 23.28
C GLN A 30 -35.93 1.20 23.61
N LYS A 31 -35.04 1.29 22.61
CA LYS A 31 -33.59 1.13 22.85
C LYS A 31 -33.08 2.25 23.75
N PHE A 32 -32.38 1.87 24.82
CA PHE A 32 -31.69 2.82 25.69
C PHE A 32 -30.63 3.61 24.90
N VAL A 33 -30.65 4.92 25.05
CA VAL A 33 -29.68 5.85 24.44
C VAL A 33 -28.86 6.47 25.57
N PRO A 34 -27.53 6.29 25.59
CA PRO A 34 -26.70 6.87 26.64
C PRO A 34 -26.61 8.40 26.48
N ARG A 35 -26.28 9.10 27.57
CA ARG A 35 -26.06 10.56 27.57
C ARG A 35 -24.82 10.98 26.79
N VAL A 36 -23.83 10.10 26.69
CA VAL A 36 -22.57 10.32 25.97
C VAL A 36 -22.34 9.14 25.03
N ILE A 37 -22.01 9.42 23.78
CA ILE A 37 -21.60 8.45 22.78
C ILE A 37 -20.20 8.82 22.31
N ILE A 38 -19.28 7.87 22.36
CA ILE A 38 -17.97 7.97 21.71
C ILE A 38 -18.06 7.18 20.41
N TRP A 39 -17.82 7.86 19.30
CA TRP A 39 -17.88 7.29 17.96
C TRP A 39 -16.47 7.24 17.38
N ASP A 40 -15.89 6.05 17.42
CA ASP A 40 -14.58 5.77 16.85
C ASP A 40 -14.67 5.53 15.32
N GLU A 41 -13.60 5.86 14.60
CA GLU A 41 -13.47 5.70 13.15
C GLU A 41 -14.57 6.40 12.33
N VAL A 42 -14.98 7.59 12.81
CA VAL A 42 -16.06 8.38 12.19
C VAL A 42 -15.77 8.71 10.73
N CYS A 43 -14.49 8.84 10.34
CA CYS A 43 -14.03 9.14 8.98
C CYS A 43 -14.43 8.09 7.95
N THR A 44 -14.81 6.88 8.38
CA THR A 44 -15.30 5.82 7.49
C THR A 44 -16.80 5.91 7.17
N VAL A 45 -17.53 6.83 7.82
CA VAL A 45 -18.99 6.99 7.67
C VAL A 45 -19.29 8.17 6.72
N PRO A 46 -20.07 7.97 5.65
CA PRO A 46 -20.41 9.05 4.73
C PRO A 46 -21.21 10.18 5.40
N VAL A 47 -20.98 11.44 5.00
CA VAL A 47 -21.69 12.61 5.55
C VAL A 47 -23.21 12.42 5.58
N LYS A 48 -23.81 11.94 4.48
CA LYS A 48 -25.26 11.74 4.36
C LYS A 48 -25.83 10.82 5.46
N ILE A 49 -25.07 9.81 5.87
CA ILE A 49 -25.48 8.87 6.91
C ILE A 49 -25.21 9.48 8.28
N LEU A 50 -24.01 10.04 8.46
CA LEU A 50 -23.57 10.61 9.73
C LEU A 50 -24.46 11.77 10.19
N GLN A 51 -24.87 12.65 9.26
CA GLN A 51 -25.73 13.80 9.53
C GLN A 51 -27.06 13.39 10.17
N VAL A 52 -27.74 12.39 9.59
CA VAL A 52 -29.03 11.88 10.10
C VAL A 52 -28.92 11.43 11.55
N PHE A 53 -27.86 10.70 11.88
CA PHE A 53 -27.64 10.18 13.23
C PHE A 53 -27.26 11.27 14.23
N LEU A 54 -26.37 12.19 13.85
CA LEU A 54 -25.94 13.26 14.74
C LEU A 54 -27.07 14.25 15.05
N GLU A 55 -27.91 14.58 14.07
CA GLU A 55 -29.08 15.45 14.29
C GLU A 55 -30.09 14.80 15.24
N TRP A 56 -30.37 13.51 15.06
CA TRP A 56 -31.26 12.76 15.94
C TRP A 56 -30.75 12.65 17.38
N LEU A 57 -29.44 12.43 17.55
CA LEU A 57 -28.78 12.40 18.86
C LEU A 57 -28.80 13.77 19.54
N LYS A 58 -28.54 14.84 18.77
CA LYS A 58 -28.55 16.22 19.26
C LYS A 58 -29.93 16.63 19.78
N GLN A 59 -31.00 16.26 19.08
CA GLN A 59 -32.38 16.50 19.53
C GLN A 59 -32.70 15.85 20.88
N ARG A 60 -31.97 14.80 21.26
CA ARG A 60 -32.12 14.08 22.53
C ARG A 60 -31.15 14.54 23.62
N GLY A 61 -30.38 15.61 23.35
CA GLY A 61 -29.38 16.11 24.29
C GLY A 61 -28.22 15.14 24.52
N VAL A 62 -27.95 14.24 23.56
CA VAL A 62 -26.82 13.32 23.66
C VAL A 62 -25.55 14.01 23.23
N GLN A 63 -24.53 13.97 24.07
CA GLN A 63 -23.18 14.44 23.72
C GLN A 63 -22.49 13.37 22.86
N VAL A 64 -21.95 13.78 21.72
CA VAL A 64 -21.21 12.88 20.83
C VAL A 64 -19.77 13.34 20.73
N ILE A 65 -18.84 12.42 21.01
CA ILE A 65 -17.41 12.60 20.85
C ILE A 65 -16.99 11.74 19.65
N CYS A 66 -16.52 12.37 18.59
CA CYS A 66 -16.10 11.68 17.37
C CYS A 66 -14.58 11.57 17.32
N CYS A 67 -14.07 10.39 16.98
CA CYS A 67 -12.65 10.14 16.75
C CYS A 67 -12.49 9.50 15.36
N GLY A 68 -11.37 9.78 14.67
CA GLY A 68 -11.09 9.16 13.38
C GLY A 68 -9.84 9.75 12.73
N ASP A 69 -9.23 8.98 11.84
CA ASP A 69 -8.09 9.41 11.04
C ASP A 69 -8.54 9.69 9.61
N HIS A 70 -8.44 10.94 9.16
CA HIS A 70 -8.80 11.30 7.79
C HIS A 70 -7.72 10.94 6.75
N GLY A 71 -6.54 10.48 7.21
CA GLY A 71 -5.53 9.83 6.37
C GLY A 71 -5.77 8.33 6.18
N GLN A 72 -6.71 7.75 6.93
CA GLN A 72 -7.18 6.37 6.75
C GLN A 72 -8.21 6.29 5.62
N PRO A 73 -8.59 5.07 5.18
CA PRO A 73 -9.47 4.87 4.04
C PRO A 73 -10.78 5.67 4.18
N PRO A 74 -11.17 6.45 3.16
CA PRO A 74 -12.42 7.20 3.19
C PRO A 74 -13.62 6.24 3.19
N PRO A 75 -14.85 6.75 3.38
CA PRO A 75 -16.04 5.94 3.27
C PRO A 75 -16.09 5.20 1.93
N ILE A 76 -16.63 3.98 1.93
CA ILE A 76 -16.75 3.12 0.73
C ILE A 76 -17.50 3.86 -0.40
N SER A 77 -18.41 4.76 -0.05
CA SER A 77 -19.10 5.65 -0.98
C SER A 77 -19.50 6.96 -0.30
N GLY A 78 -19.63 8.04 -1.08
CA GLY A 78 -20.06 9.35 -0.59
C GLY A 78 -18.93 10.23 -0.06
N ILE A 79 -19.31 11.39 0.47
CA ILE A 79 -18.38 12.44 0.90
C ILE A 79 -17.78 12.07 2.26
N SER A 80 -16.45 12.22 2.40
CA SER A 80 -15.73 12.08 3.68
C SER A 80 -16.24 13.09 4.71
N PRO A 81 -16.48 12.67 5.96
CA PRO A 81 -17.08 13.53 6.97
C PRO A 81 -16.12 14.49 7.65
N HIS A 82 -14.80 14.38 7.43
CA HIS A 82 -13.80 15.16 8.18
C HIS A 82 -14.01 16.67 8.05
N GLY A 83 -14.03 17.20 6.83
CA GLY A 83 -14.24 18.64 6.60
C GLY A 83 -15.59 19.14 7.11
N TRP A 84 -16.64 18.31 6.97
CA TRP A 84 -17.98 18.62 7.46
C TRP A 84 -18.05 18.65 9.00
N LEU A 85 -17.45 17.68 9.68
CA LEU A 85 -17.37 17.62 11.13
C LEU A 85 -16.59 18.81 11.71
N ARG A 86 -15.49 19.19 11.07
CA ARG A 86 -14.67 20.33 11.52
C ARG A 86 -15.46 21.64 11.59
N LEU A 87 -16.41 21.84 10.69
CA LEU A 87 -17.28 23.02 10.66
C LEU A 87 -18.47 22.94 11.64
N LYS A 88 -18.86 21.73 12.04
CA LYS A 88 -20.07 21.47 12.84
C LYS A 88 -19.77 21.20 14.31
N ALA A 89 -18.58 20.72 14.64
CA ALA A 89 -18.21 20.34 15.99
C ALA A 89 -18.07 21.59 16.88
N SER A 90 -18.56 21.48 18.11
CA SER A 90 -18.36 22.53 19.13
C SER A 90 -16.90 22.64 19.58
N TYR A 91 -16.12 21.59 19.36
CA TYR A 91 -14.69 21.51 19.65
C TYR A 91 -14.03 20.59 18.62
N TYR A 92 -12.85 20.98 18.14
CA TYR A 92 -12.03 20.19 17.22
C TYR A 92 -10.58 20.26 17.68
N GLU A 93 -9.95 19.10 17.79
CA GLU A 93 -8.54 18.96 18.08
C GLU A 93 -7.94 17.92 17.13
N GLU A 94 -6.72 18.19 16.69
CA GLU A 94 -5.95 17.26 15.87
C GLU A 94 -4.72 16.80 16.64
N VAL A 95 -4.70 15.50 16.95
CA VAL A 95 -3.56 14.87 17.63
C VAL A 95 -2.45 14.65 16.61
N LYS A 96 -1.36 15.40 16.74
CA LYS A 96 -0.20 15.34 15.82
C LYS A 96 0.85 14.32 16.24
N GLU A 97 0.90 14.02 17.54
CA GLU A 97 1.89 13.10 18.11
C GLU A 97 1.50 11.64 17.88
N ASP A 98 2.39 10.85 17.29
CA ASP A 98 2.24 9.40 17.16
C ASP A 98 2.83 8.71 18.41
N TYR A 99 1.95 8.43 19.37
CA TYR A 99 2.30 7.70 20.59
C TYR A 99 2.47 6.19 20.38
N ARG A 100 2.10 5.63 19.22
CA ARG A 100 2.22 4.19 18.94
C ARG A 100 3.61 3.84 18.43
N ALA A 101 4.15 4.64 17.50
CA ALA A 101 5.49 4.41 16.98
C ALA A 101 6.54 4.72 18.06
N LYS A 102 7.38 3.74 18.38
CA LYS A 102 8.40 3.82 19.43
C LYS A 102 9.79 4.14 18.89
N ASP A 103 10.05 3.92 17.60
CA ASP A 103 11.29 4.32 16.92
C ASP A 103 11.07 5.43 15.89
N GLU A 104 12.13 6.20 15.63
CA GLU A 104 12.08 7.37 14.75
C GLU A 104 11.95 6.99 13.27
N ASP A 105 12.50 5.85 12.84
CA ASP A 105 12.41 5.39 11.45
C ASP A 105 10.94 5.11 11.07
N LEU A 106 10.20 4.44 11.95
CA LEU A 106 8.78 4.20 11.76
C LEU A 106 7.97 5.49 11.79
N LYS A 107 8.27 6.42 12.71
CA LYS A 107 7.60 7.73 12.76
C LYS A 107 7.82 8.50 11.47
N ALA A 108 9.06 8.53 10.97
CA ALA A 108 9.41 9.19 9.72
C ALA A 108 8.68 8.56 8.54
N LEU A 109 8.71 7.23 8.41
CA LEU A 109 7.98 6.53 7.35
C LEU A 109 6.50 6.89 7.37
N LYS A 110 5.84 6.81 8.54
CA LYS A 110 4.41 7.16 8.72
C LYS A 110 4.10 8.58 8.26
N ARG A 111 4.91 9.56 8.65
CA ARG A 111 4.75 10.96 8.21
C ARG A 111 4.84 11.07 6.70
N CYS A 112 5.83 10.44 6.08
CA CYS A 112 6.05 10.53 4.63
C CYS A 112 4.95 9.86 3.80
N ILE A 113 4.36 8.75 4.28
CA ILE A 113 3.31 8.04 3.53
C ILE A 113 1.89 8.59 3.78
N ARG A 114 1.68 9.35 4.85
CA ARG A 114 0.37 9.91 5.21
C ARG A 114 -0.11 10.88 4.12
N PHE A 115 -1.39 10.79 3.74
CA PHE A 115 -2.02 11.56 2.64
C PHE A 115 -1.40 11.38 1.25
N GLN A 116 -0.46 10.45 1.09
CA GLN A 116 0.10 10.16 -0.22
C GLN A 116 -0.77 9.20 -1.00
N SER A 117 -0.71 9.29 -2.33
CA SER A 117 -1.31 8.27 -3.19
C SER A 117 -0.74 6.88 -2.89
N ASP A 118 -1.53 5.82 -3.09
CA ASP A 118 -1.09 4.43 -2.86
C ASP A 118 0.23 4.12 -3.59
N LYS A 119 0.49 4.73 -4.76
CA LYS A 119 1.77 4.62 -5.48
C LYS A 119 2.94 5.06 -4.62
N VAL A 120 2.82 6.27 -4.08
CA VAL A 120 3.88 6.95 -3.34
C VAL A 120 4.07 6.25 -2.00
N GLN A 121 2.99 5.84 -1.33
CA GLN A 121 3.07 5.01 -0.14
C GLN A 121 3.88 3.73 -0.39
N CYS A 122 3.56 3.01 -1.48
CA CYS A 122 4.31 1.80 -1.84
C CYS A 122 5.79 2.11 -2.16
N GLN A 123 6.07 3.18 -2.90
CA GLN A 123 7.45 3.55 -3.24
C GLN A 123 8.28 3.89 -2.01
N LEU A 124 7.74 4.68 -1.10
CA LEU A 124 8.40 5.07 0.14
C LEU A 124 8.59 3.86 1.07
N MET A 125 7.57 3.00 1.21
CA MET A 125 7.69 1.75 1.98
C MET A 125 8.78 0.84 1.43
N ARG A 126 8.87 0.68 0.10
CA ARG A 126 9.92 -0.15 -0.51
C ARG A 126 11.33 0.43 -0.40
N ARG A 127 11.45 1.75 -0.25
CA ARG A 127 12.73 2.43 0.05
C ARG A 127 13.11 2.22 1.52
N ALA A 128 12.15 2.34 2.43
CA ALA A 128 12.37 2.15 3.86
C ALA A 128 12.56 0.68 4.26
N LEU A 129 11.98 -0.26 3.51
CA LEU A 129 12.15 -1.71 3.64
C LEU A 129 12.78 -2.27 2.35
N PRO A 130 14.09 -2.03 2.12
CA PRO A 130 14.74 -2.40 0.86
C PRO A 130 14.89 -3.91 0.70
N VAL A 131 15.01 -4.65 1.80
CA VAL A 131 15.12 -6.10 1.81
C VAL A 131 13.76 -6.72 1.58
N CYS A 132 13.66 -7.54 0.54
CA CYS A 132 12.49 -8.36 0.29
C CYS A 132 12.87 -9.83 0.45
N GLN A 133 12.30 -10.49 1.46
CA GLN A 133 12.58 -11.89 1.78
C GLN A 133 12.00 -12.82 0.71
N GLY A 134 12.72 -13.91 0.44
CA GLY A 134 12.18 -15.03 -0.35
C GLY A 134 11.09 -15.78 0.40
N TRP A 135 10.20 -16.45 -0.33
CA TRP A 135 9.07 -17.17 0.27
C TRP A 135 9.48 -18.27 1.26
N ASP A 136 10.56 -19.00 0.98
CA ASP A 136 10.99 -20.09 1.87
C ASP A 136 11.37 -19.56 3.26
N ARG A 137 12.09 -18.43 3.30
CA ARG A 137 12.42 -17.73 4.56
C ARG A 137 11.18 -17.21 5.30
N PHE A 138 10.14 -16.82 4.57
CA PHE A 138 8.85 -16.46 5.17
C PHE A 138 8.19 -17.68 5.81
N VAL A 139 8.10 -18.81 5.12
CA VAL A 139 7.52 -20.05 5.64
C VAL A 139 8.25 -20.55 6.89
N GLU A 140 9.58 -20.42 6.93
CA GLU A 140 10.39 -20.80 8.09
C GLU A 140 10.22 -19.88 9.30
N ARG A 141 10.02 -18.57 9.08
CA ARG A 141 10.05 -17.56 10.15
C ARG A 141 8.67 -17.10 10.62
N TRP A 142 7.64 -17.26 9.79
CA TRP A 142 6.27 -16.87 10.12
C TRP A 142 5.75 -17.65 11.34
N ARG A 143 5.02 -16.96 12.20
CA ARG A 143 4.38 -17.55 13.39
C ARG A 143 2.87 -17.38 13.32
N PRO A 144 2.06 -18.31 13.89
CA PRO A 144 0.59 -18.21 13.92
C PRO A 144 0.00 -16.93 14.53
N GLY A 145 0.81 -16.11 15.22
CA GLY A 145 0.41 -14.80 15.76
C GLY A 145 0.83 -13.60 14.91
N ASP A 146 1.58 -13.79 13.83
CA ASP A 146 2.00 -12.71 12.92
C ASP A 146 0.88 -12.38 11.93
N LEU A 147 0.82 -11.10 11.54
CA LEU A 147 -0.13 -10.65 10.52
C LEU A 147 0.48 -10.79 9.13
N ILE A 148 -0.31 -11.25 8.18
CA ILE A 148 0.06 -11.29 6.75
C ILE A 148 -0.84 -10.29 6.01
N LEU A 149 -0.24 -9.40 5.23
CA LEU A 149 -0.94 -8.41 4.41
C LEU A 149 -0.58 -8.62 2.94
N ALA A 150 -1.59 -8.73 2.10
CA ALA A 150 -1.42 -9.06 0.69
C ALA A 150 -2.58 -8.45 -0.13
N SER A 151 -2.43 -8.29 -1.46
CA SER A 151 -3.40 -7.60 -2.35
C SER A 151 -4.40 -8.52 -3.13
N ARG A 152 -4.06 -9.80 -3.35
CA ARG A 152 -4.86 -10.86 -4.01
C ARG A 152 -5.46 -11.92 -3.07
N THR A 153 -6.78 -11.99 -2.93
CA THR A 153 -7.52 -12.92 -2.04
C THR A 153 -7.21 -14.44 -2.13
N LYS A 154 -6.36 -14.90 -3.05
CA LYS A 154 -5.96 -16.30 -3.19
C LYS A 154 -4.44 -16.44 -3.09
N PRO A 155 -3.91 -17.38 -2.28
CA PRO A 155 -2.52 -17.74 -2.38
C PRO A 155 -2.25 -18.35 -3.76
N PRO A 156 -1.00 -18.28 -4.27
CA PRO A 156 -0.60 -19.09 -5.42
C PRO A 156 -1.05 -20.53 -5.22
N LYS A 157 -1.77 -21.10 -6.19
CA LYS A 157 -2.25 -22.49 -6.07
C LYS A 157 -1.03 -23.40 -5.92
N GLY A 158 -1.01 -24.21 -4.85
CA GLY A 158 -0.20 -25.43 -4.84
C GLY A 158 0.74 -25.73 -3.66
N LYS A 159 0.55 -25.19 -2.45
CA LYS A 159 1.07 -25.88 -1.26
C LYS A 159 -0.05 -26.09 -0.25
N LYS A 160 -0.05 -27.26 0.39
CA LYS A 160 -1.09 -27.79 1.28
C LYS A 160 -1.67 -26.66 2.15
N LYS A 161 -3.00 -26.52 2.13
CA LYS A 161 -3.73 -25.88 3.24
C LYS A 161 -3.31 -26.64 4.49
N THR A 162 -2.39 -26.11 5.28
CA THR A 162 -2.34 -26.50 6.69
C THR A 162 -3.39 -25.64 7.38
N ASP A 163 -4.16 -26.23 8.29
CA ASP A 163 -5.38 -25.62 8.88
C ASP A 163 -5.13 -24.30 9.64
N ASN A 164 -3.86 -23.89 9.77
CA ASN A 164 -3.43 -22.63 10.37
C ASN A 164 -3.29 -21.46 9.36
N TRP A 165 -3.40 -21.70 8.05
CA TRP A 165 -3.36 -20.63 7.04
C TRP A 165 -4.73 -19.99 6.87
N HIS A 166 -5.05 -19.07 7.78
CA HIS A 166 -6.12 -18.12 7.53
C HIS A 166 -5.50 -17.06 6.61
N LEU A 167 -5.89 -17.07 5.34
CA LEU A 167 -5.58 -15.99 4.40
C LEU A 167 -5.76 -14.66 5.12
N GLY A 168 -4.66 -13.95 5.39
CA GLY A 168 -4.63 -12.61 6.01
C GLY A 168 -5.27 -11.53 5.14
N TYR A 169 -6.19 -11.91 4.24
CA TYR A 169 -7.07 -11.00 3.58
C TYR A 169 -8.18 -10.59 4.52
N ALA A 170 -8.21 -9.29 4.76
CA ALA A 170 -9.32 -8.60 5.36
C ALA A 170 -9.59 -8.99 6.81
N LEU A 171 -8.73 -8.54 7.72
CA LEU A 171 -9.34 -7.58 8.62
C LEU A 171 -9.73 -6.40 7.72
N THR A 172 -11.01 -6.32 7.34
CA THR A 172 -11.57 -5.13 6.72
C THR A 172 -11.05 -3.90 7.46
N VAL A 173 -10.93 -2.76 6.79
CA VAL A 173 -10.66 -1.47 7.44
C VAL A 173 -11.43 -1.37 8.77
N HIS A 174 -12.67 -1.86 8.79
CA HIS A 174 -13.55 -1.95 9.96
C HIS A 174 -13.22 -2.98 11.07
N SER A 175 -12.40 -4.00 10.84
CA SER A 175 -12.09 -5.05 11.84
C SER A 175 -10.64 -5.03 12.36
N SER A 176 -9.72 -4.34 11.68
CA SER A 176 -8.35 -4.06 12.19
C SER A 176 -8.21 -2.67 12.79
N GLN A 177 -9.23 -1.81 12.67
CA GLN A 177 -9.26 -0.51 13.33
C GLN A 177 -9.20 -0.67 14.85
N GLY A 178 -8.25 0.04 15.48
CA GLY A 178 -7.88 -0.11 16.89
C GLY A 178 -6.92 -1.26 17.24
N LEU A 179 -6.56 -2.16 16.29
CA LEU A 179 -5.57 -3.21 16.57
C LEU A 179 -4.16 -2.59 16.64
N THR A 180 -3.43 -2.86 17.73
CA THR A 180 -1.98 -2.62 17.81
C THR A 180 -1.31 -3.97 17.82
N ILE A 181 -0.34 -4.17 16.93
CA ILE A 181 0.44 -5.40 16.81
C ILE A 181 1.66 -5.19 17.67
N SER A 182 1.62 -5.72 18.89
CA SER A 182 2.69 -5.52 19.86
C SER A 182 3.92 -6.34 19.50
N SER A 183 5.09 -5.75 19.71
CA SER A 183 6.35 -6.51 19.62
C SER A 183 6.29 -7.73 20.55
N PRO A 184 6.75 -8.93 20.13
CA PRO A 184 7.57 -9.22 18.95
C PRO A 184 6.80 -9.67 17.69
N GLN A 185 5.47 -9.53 17.64
CA GLN A 185 4.67 -9.97 16.49
C GLN A 185 5.07 -9.21 15.23
N LYS A 186 5.20 -9.92 14.11
CA LYS A 186 5.59 -9.36 12.82
C LYS A 186 4.38 -9.07 11.93
N VAL A 187 4.57 -8.16 10.99
CA VAL A 187 3.66 -7.89 9.88
C VAL A 187 4.40 -8.19 8.57
N TRP A 188 3.96 -9.24 7.90
CA TRP A 188 4.51 -9.70 6.64
C TRP A 188 3.74 -9.09 5.48
N ILE A 189 4.37 -8.18 4.76
CA ILE A 189 3.82 -7.52 3.58
C ILE A 189 4.21 -8.34 2.35
N VAL A 190 3.24 -9.06 1.79
CA VAL A 190 3.40 -9.79 0.53
C VAL A 190 3.37 -8.77 -0.61
N ASP A 191 4.54 -8.40 -1.08
CA ASP A 191 4.76 -7.42 -2.16
C ASP A 191 4.65 -8.07 -3.54
N ASP A 192 3.71 -9.01 -3.70
CA ASP A 192 3.41 -9.65 -4.98
C ASP A 192 2.24 -8.92 -5.65
N PHE A 193 2.53 -8.18 -6.70
CA PHE A 193 1.56 -7.31 -7.38
C PHE A 193 0.78 -6.42 -6.40
N PHE A 194 1.47 -5.67 -5.54
CA PHE A 194 0.87 -4.67 -4.65
C PHE A 194 0.25 -3.55 -5.49
N GLN A 195 -0.93 -3.83 -6.03
CA GLN A 195 -1.76 -2.91 -6.79
C GLN A 195 -2.64 -2.17 -5.79
N TRP A 196 -2.27 -0.91 -5.53
CA TRP A 196 -3.23 0.16 -5.26
C TRP A 196 -4.24 -0.13 -4.16
N SER A 197 -3.74 -0.38 -2.96
CA SER A 197 -4.59 -0.30 -1.78
C SER A 197 -3.84 0.40 -0.64
N ASN A 198 -4.61 1.16 0.13
CA ASN A 198 -4.33 1.74 1.45
C ASN A 198 -3.77 0.76 2.52
N LEU A 199 -3.42 -0.47 2.13
CA LEU A 199 -2.84 -1.50 2.96
C LEU A 199 -1.44 -1.13 3.47
N VAL A 200 -0.67 -0.29 2.76
CA VAL A 200 0.65 0.15 3.25
C VAL A 200 0.50 1.03 4.48
N TYR A 201 -0.30 2.10 4.39
CA TYR A 201 -0.56 2.95 5.55
C TYR A 201 -1.19 2.14 6.69
N LEU A 202 -2.11 1.22 6.38
CA LEU A 202 -2.65 0.30 7.38
C LEU A 202 -1.54 -0.55 8.03
N ALA A 203 -0.66 -1.20 7.27
CA ALA A 203 0.42 -2.03 7.81
C ALA A 203 1.31 -1.24 8.76
N VAL A 204 1.81 -0.11 8.27
CA VAL A 204 2.77 0.74 8.98
C VAL A 204 2.10 1.38 10.20
N SER A 205 0.83 1.76 10.12
CA SER A 205 0.10 2.36 11.25
C SER A 205 -0.15 1.39 12.41
N ARG A 206 -0.08 0.07 12.23
CA ARG A 206 -0.47 -0.93 13.25
C ARG A 206 0.69 -1.43 14.11
N VAL A 207 1.93 -1.22 13.69
CA VAL A 207 3.13 -1.64 14.41
C VAL A 207 3.65 -0.57 15.35
N GLU A 208 4.43 -1.00 16.35
CA GLU A 208 5.14 -0.13 17.29
C GLU A 208 6.58 0.16 16.83
N TYR A 209 7.20 -0.79 16.13
CA TYR A 209 8.56 -0.68 15.63
C TYR A 209 8.68 -0.98 14.13
N MET A 210 9.62 -0.29 13.47
CA MET A 210 9.97 -0.55 12.07
C MET A 210 10.42 -2.00 11.86
N SER A 211 11.15 -2.56 12.83
CA SER A 211 11.62 -3.94 12.78
C SER A 211 10.49 -4.95 12.72
N GLN A 212 9.24 -4.60 13.05
CA GLN A 212 8.11 -5.52 12.93
C GLN A 212 7.66 -5.75 11.49
N LEU A 213 8.04 -4.87 10.56
CA LEU A 213 7.64 -4.95 9.16
C LEU A 213 8.65 -5.78 8.36
N GLU A 214 8.17 -6.78 7.64
CA GLU A 214 8.98 -7.60 6.73
C GLU A 214 8.30 -7.68 5.37
N ARG A 215 9.05 -7.44 4.29
CA ARG A 215 8.56 -7.61 2.92
C ARG A 215 8.86 -9.00 2.40
N VAL A 216 7.91 -9.62 1.69
CA VAL A 216 8.04 -10.97 1.10
C VAL A 216 7.55 -10.96 -0.34
N VAL A 217 8.21 -11.74 -1.22
CA VAL A 217 7.70 -12.05 -2.56
C VAL A 217 7.12 -13.46 -2.57
N CYS A 218 5.95 -13.65 -3.18
CA CYS A 218 5.39 -14.98 -3.41
C CYS A 218 6.27 -15.80 -4.36
N PRO A 219 6.32 -17.13 -4.18
CA PRO A 219 6.94 -18.01 -5.15
C PRO A 219 6.00 -18.10 -6.37
N PRO A 220 6.54 -18.39 -7.55
CA PRO A 220 5.72 -18.61 -8.73
C PRO A 220 4.73 -19.78 -8.51
N GLU A 221 3.54 -19.71 -9.12
CA GLU A 221 2.43 -20.66 -8.90
C GLU A 221 2.85 -22.12 -9.17
N LEU A 222 2.40 -23.10 -8.38
CA LEU A 222 2.79 -24.49 -8.57
C LEU A 222 2.24 -25.01 -9.91
N GLY A 223 3.13 -25.48 -10.79
CA GLY A 223 2.79 -25.83 -12.18
C GLY A 223 3.20 -24.76 -13.18
N SER A 224 3.66 -23.59 -12.74
CA SER A 224 4.65 -22.85 -13.52
C SER A 224 5.92 -23.70 -13.50
N GLU A 225 6.34 -24.17 -14.68
CA GLU A 225 7.64 -24.79 -14.82
C GLU A 225 8.66 -23.87 -14.16
N VAL A 226 9.52 -24.40 -13.29
CA VAL A 226 10.73 -23.69 -12.85
C VAL A 226 11.38 -23.27 -14.16
N ARG A 227 11.28 -21.98 -14.50
CA ARG A 227 11.88 -21.44 -15.72
C ARG A 227 13.35 -21.79 -15.58
N GLN A 228 13.80 -22.81 -16.32
CA GLN A 228 15.17 -23.27 -16.22
C GLN A 228 16.07 -22.05 -16.37
N PRO A 229 17.18 -21.96 -15.60
CA PRO A 229 18.12 -20.87 -15.75
C PRO A 229 18.44 -20.73 -17.23
N ILE A 230 17.96 -19.64 -17.83
CA ILE A 230 18.07 -19.46 -19.27
C ILE A 230 19.52 -19.17 -19.59
N SER A 231 20.01 -19.73 -20.71
CA SER A 231 21.34 -19.42 -21.17
C SER A 231 21.48 -17.92 -21.40
N GLU A 232 22.68 -17.38 -21.15
CA GLU A 232 22.98 -15.97 -21.41
C GLU A 232 22.62 -15.59 -22.86
N GLN A 233 22.78 -16.53 -23.80
CA GLN A 233 22.40 -16.38 -25.19
C GLN A 233 20.90 -16.08 -25.37
N GLN A 234 20.03 -16.75 -24.61
CA GLN A 234 18.58 -16.52 -24.65
C GLN A 234 18.20 -15.18 -24.02
N ILE A 235 18.87 -14.75 -22.95
CA ILE A 235 18.72 -13.40 -22.35
C ILE A 235 19.08 -12.34 -23.40
N ARG A 236 20.27 -12.45 -24.00
CA ARG A 236 20.76 -11.53 -25.04
C ARG A 236 19.77 -11.44 -26.20
N LYS A 237 19.18 -12.56 -26.62
CA LYS A 237 18.15 -12.61 -27.67
C LYS A 237 16.86 -11.87 -27.27
N ASN A 238 16.39 -12.03 -26.03
CA ASN A 238 15.21 -11.32 -25.52
C ASN A 238 15.45 -9.80 -25.46
N ILE A 239 16.64 -9.38 -25.03
CA ILE A 239 17.06 -7.98 -25.04
C ILE A 239 17.06 -7.43 -26.46
N GLN A 240 17.68 -8.13 -27.40
CA GLN A 240 17.77 -7.68 -28.78
C GLN A 240 16.38 -7.48 -29.42
N LYS A 241 15.44 -8.40 -29.18
CA LYS A 241 14.04 -8.26 -29.62
C LYS A 241 13.39 -6.98 -29.10
N LYS A 242 13.55 -6.68 -27.80
CA LYS A 242 13.01 -5.46 -27.20
C LYS A 242 13.68 -4.20 -27.76
N LEU A 243 15.01 -4.19 -27.89
CA LEU A 243 15.74 -3.04 -28.44
C LEU A 243 15.30 -2.71 -29.87
N VAL A 244 15.07 -3.71 -30.72
CA VAL A 244 14.51 -3.50 -32.06
C VAL A 244 13.12 -2.86 -31.97
N SER A 245 12.24 -3.38 -31.11
CA SER A 245 10.90 -2.81 -30.91
C SER A 245 10.94 -1.35 -30.44
N TYR A 246 11.82 -1.00 -29.50
CA TYR A 246 11.97 0.38 -29.02
C TYR A 246 12.55 1.30 -30.10
N LYS A 247 13.51 0.80 -30.89
CA LYS A 247 14.06 1.56 -32.03
C LYS A 247 12.99 1.91 -33.05
N HIS A 248 12.09 0.97 -33.37
CA HIS A 248 10.94 1.25 -34.24
C HIS A 248 9.98 2.26 -33.59
N GLN A 249 9.65 2.08 -32.31
CA GLN A 249 8.77 3.00 -31.60
C GLN A 249 9.32 4.44 -31.55
N ASP A 250 10.62 4.60 -31.34
CA ASP A 250 11.27 5.92 -31.34
C ASP A 250 11.23 6.55 -32.73
N ARG A 251 11.52 5.77 -33.77
CA ARG A 251 11.41 6.23 -35.17
C ARG A 251 9.99 6.68 -35.50
N ASP A 252 8.98 5.90 -35.15
CA ASP A 252 7.57 6.21 -35.43
C ASP A 252 7.09 7.47 -34.70
N LYS A 253 7.72 7.79 -33.55
CA LYS A 253 7.47 8.99 -32.76
C LYS A 253 8.40 10.16 -33.09
N GLY A 254 9.26 10.03 -34.11
CA GLY A 254 10.23 11.07 -34.50
C GLY A 254 11.31 11.35 -33.45
N ARG A 255 11.62 10.39 -32.58
CA ARG A 255 12.64 10.52 -31.53
C ARG A 255 13.99 10.01 -32.03
N GLU A 256 14.99 10.87 -31.98
CA GLU A 256 16.34 10.54 -32.44
C GLU A 256 17.27 10.08 -31.30
N GLY A 257 18.45 9.56 -31.67
CA GLY A 257 19.52 9.23 -30.72
C GLY A 257 19.58 7.79 -30.22
N PHE A 258 18.82 6.85 -30.79
CA PHE A 258 18.86 5.45 -30.36
C PHE A 258 20.25 4.83 -30.48
N ASN A 259 20.89 4.51 -29.35
CA ASN A 259 22.25 3.95 -29.31
C ASN A 259 22.44 2.81 -28.28
N LEU A 260 21.34 2.21 -27.82
CA LEU A 260 21.39 1.12 -26.85
C LEU A 260 21.90 -0.17 -27.49
N LYS A 261 22.77 -0.86 -26.75
CA LYS A 261 23.30 -2.18 -27.09
C LYS A 261 22.94 -3.17 -25.99
N VAL A 262 22.96 -4.47 -26.33
CA VAL A 262 22.64 -5.55 -25.41
C VAL A 262 23.52 -5.50 -24.15
N ASP A 263 24.84 -5.35 -24.31
CA ASP A 263 25.77 -5.34 -23.17
C ASP A 263 25.51 -4.17 -22.20
N TYR A 264 25.04 -3.02 -22.71
CA TYR A 264 24.68 -1.90 -21.85
C TYR A 264 23.41 -2.18 -21.02
N VAL A 265 22.46 -2.92 -21.57
CA VAL A 265 21.26 -3.35 -20.82
C VAL A 265 21.62 -4.37 -19.74
N LEU A 266 22.58 -5.26 -20.02
CA LEU A 266 23.11 -6.21 -19.02
C LEU A 266 23.86 -5.46 -17.91
N GLN A 267 24.73 -4.52 -18.26
CA GLN A 267 25.41 -3.64 -17.29
C GLN A 267 24.41 -2.90 -16.41
N LEU A 268 23.36 -2.29 -16.99
CA LEU A 268 22.30 -1.64 -16.22
C LEU A 268 21.57 -2.60 -15.28
N SER A 269 21.42 -3.87 -15.67
CA SER A 269 20.84 -4.90 -14.79
C SER A 269 21.72 -5.13 -13.57
N GLU A 270 23.03 -5.26 -13.76
CA GLU A 270 24.00 -5.45 -12.67
C GLU A 270 24.04 -4.23 -11.74
N GLU A 271 24.13 -3.02 -12.31
CA GLU A 271 24.12 -1.76 -11.56
C GLU A 271 22.83 -1.59 -10.75
N GLN A 272 21.67 -1.97 -11.32
CA GLN A 272 20.39 -1.96 -10.62
C GLN A 272 20.12 -3.21 -9.76
N LYS A 273 21.08 -4.14 -9.66
CA LYS A 273 20.94 -5.42 -8.92
C LYS A 273 19.73 -6.25 -9.35
N ASN A 274 19.41 -6.22 -10.65
CA ASN A 274 18.23 -6.81 -11.26
C ASN A 274 16.89 -6.33 -10.64
N ARG A 275 16.86 -5.11 -10.08
CA ARG A 275 15.64 -4.54 -9.50
C ARG A 275 15.02 -3.49 -10.40
N CYS A 276 13.69 -3.49 -10.46
CA CYS A 276 12.92 -2.47 -11.15
C CYS A 276 13.17 -1.10 -10.52
N ALA A 277 13.59 -0.11 -11.30
CA ALA A 277 13.89 1.24 -10.80
C ALA A 277 12.66 1.98 -10.24
N ALA A 278 11.43 1.52 -10.52
CA ALA A 278 10.20 2.16 -10.06
C ALA A 278 9.57 1.48 -8.83
N CYS A 279 9.62 0.15 -8.75
CA CYS A 279 8.98 -0.63 -7.67
C CYS A 279 9.93 -1.59 -6.95
N ASN A 280 11.23 -1.59 -7.24
CA ASN A 280 12.25 -2.38 -6.55
C ASN A 280 11.99 -3.90 -6.46
N ILE A 281 11.12 -4.45 -7.31
CA ILE A 281 10.95 -5.90 -7.44
C ILE A 281 12.04 -6.46 -8.34
N GLU A 282 12.36 -7.74 -8.19
CA GLU A 282 13.25 -8.44 -9.11
C GLU A 282 12.58 -8.58 -10.49
N MET A 283 13.33 -8.33 -11.57
CA MET A 283 12.79 -8.39 -12.92
C MET A 283 13.06 -9.74 -13.59
N LEU A 284 12.10 -10.18 -14.40
CA LEU A 284 12.19 -11.44 -15.15
C LEU A 284 12.78 -11.21 -16.54
N TRP A 285 13.87 -11.94 -16.84
CA TRP A 285 14.55 -11.93 -18.15
C TRP A 285 14.10 -13.06 -19.08
N ASN A 286 13.59 -14.14 -18.48
CA ASN A 286 12.77 -15.13 -19.15
C ASN A 286 11.30 -14.83 -18.82
N TYR A 287 10.45 -14.65 -19.82
CA TYR A 287 9.07 -14.20 -19.63
C TYR A 287 8.13 -14.64 -20.74
N GLU A 288 6.86 -14.80 -20.37
CA GLU A 288 5.77 -14.96 -21.34
C GLU A 288 5.35 -13.59 -21.91
N PRO A 289 4.75 -13.56 -23.10
CA PRO A 289 4.15 -12.33 -23.63
C PRO A 289 3.20 -11.68 -22.61
N LYS A 290 3.35 -10.38 -22.38
CA LYS A 290 2.56 -9.56 -21.43
C LYS A 290 2.77 -9.85 -19.94
N ASP A 291 3.68 -10.75 -19.54
CA ASP A 291 4.10 -10.94 -18.15
C ASP A 291 4.51 -9.59 -17.53
N THR A 292 3.86 -9.17 -16.45
CA THR A 292 3.99 -7.83 -15.87
C THR A 292 5.31 -7.61 -15.15
N GLN A 293 5.98 -8.68 -14.69
CA GLN A 293 7.30 -8.62 -14.03
C GLN A 293 8.47 -8.66 -15.02
N GLN A 294 8.20 -8.88 -16.32
CA GLN A 294 9.27 -8.89 -17.32
C GLN A 294 10.04 -7.57 -17.35
N PHE A 295 11.35 -7.64 -17.59
CA PHE A 295 12.15 -6.43 -17.74
C PHE A 295 11.65 -5.57 -18.92
N SER A 296 11.81 -4.26 -18.79
CA SER A 296 11.47 -3.28 -19.79
C SER A 296 12.50 -2.16 -19.72
N VAL A 297 12.87 -1.62 -20.88
CA VAL A 297 13.67 -0.40 -20.95
C VAL A 297 12.69 0.77 -20.96
N ASP A 298 12.77 1.64 -19.95
CA ASP A 298 11.90 2.82 -19.76
C ASP A 298 12.73 4.09 -19.98
N SER A 299 12.27 4.98 -20.85
CA SER A 299 12.95 6.24 -21.20
C SER A 299 12.80 7.27 -20.09
N LEU A 300 13.87 7.80 -19.51
CA LEU A 300 13.81 8.80 -18.45
C LEU A 300 13.13 10.09 -18.93
N ASP A 301 13.48 10.57 -20.12
CA ASP A 301 12.85 11.69 -20.81
C ASP A 301 12.10 11.18 -22.05
N ASN A 302 10.78 11.42 -22.09
CA ASN A 302 9.90 10.98 -23.17
C ASN A 302 10.02 11.83 -24.44
N SER A 303 10.71 12.97 -24.39
CA SER A 303 11.01 13.79 -25.57
C SER A 303 12.19 13.26 -26.38
N LYS A 304 13.03 12.40 -25.78
CA LYS A 304 14.24 11.83 -26.39
C LYS A 304 14.06 10.34 -26.70
N GLY A 305 14.85 9.84 -27.64
CA GLY A 305 14.91 8.41 -27.93
C GLY A 305 15.56 7.61 -26.80
N HIS A 306 15.47 6.29 -26.89
CA HIS A 306 16.15 5.38 -25.98
C HIS A 306 17.65 5.40 -26.25
N CYS A 307 18.39 6.17 -25.45
CA CYS A 307 19.84 6.29 -25.53
C CYS A 307 20.51 6.05 -24.18
N LYS A 308 21.82 5.75 -24.19
CA LYS A 308 22.64 5.64 -22.97
C LYS A 308 22.48 6.92 -22.14
N GLY A 309 22.27 6.75 -20.83
CA GLY A 309 21.98 7.86 -19.91
C GLY A 309 20.53 8.38 -19.92
N ASN A 310 19.70 8.02 -20.90
CA ASN A 310 18.27 8.38 -20.94
C ASN A 310 17.34 7.19 -20.69
N VAL A 311 17.83 6.11 -20.09
CA VAL A 311 17.02 4.92 -19.82
C VAL A 311 17.30 4.31 -18.47
N ARG A 312 16.31 3.60 -17.95
CA ARG A 312 16.40 2.75 -16.77
C ARG A 312 15.66 1.44 -17.01
N LEU A 313 15.97 0.41 -16.21
CA LEU A 313 15.22 -0.83 -16.25
C LEU A 313 14.04 -0.80 -15.29
N THR A 314 12.87 -1.19 -15.77
CA THR A 314 11.64 -1.32 -14.99
C THR A 314 10.93 -2.63 -15.32
N CYS A 315 9.99 -3.07 -14.48
CA CYS A 315 9.05 -4.10 -14.90
C CYS A 315 8.06 -3.52 -15.93
N LEU A 316 7.54 -4.37 -16.81
CA LEU A 316 6.61 -3.96 -17.87
C LEU A 316 5.37 -3.25 -17.34
N GLU A 317 4.86 -3.64 -16.17
CA GLU A 317 3.71 -2.98 -15.55
C GLU A 317 4.00 -1.50 -15.21
N CYS A 318 5.16 -1.22 -14.59
CA CYS A 318 5.57 0.15 -14.28
C CYS A 318 5.72 0.99 -15.55
N ASN A 319 6.33 0.44 -16.60
CA ASN A 319 6.48 1.14 -17.88
C ASN A 319 5.12 1.45 -18.53
N ARG A 320 4.20 0.48 -18.59
CA ARG A 320 2.85 0.67 -19.16
C ARG A 320 2.04 1.74 -18.43
N LYS A 321 2.07 1.74 -17.09
CA LYS A 321 1.36 2.73 -16.27
C LYS A 321 1.90 4.15 -16.48
N ARG A 322 3.20 4.27 -16.76
CA ARG A 322 3.78 5.56 -17.15
C ARG A 322 3.27 6.03 -18.51
N GLY A 323 3.17 5.11 -19.49
CA GLY A 323 2.59 5.42 -20.80
C GLY A 323 1.10 5.79 -20.75
N ALA A 324 0.37 5.31 -19.74
CA ALA A 324 -1.04 5.63 -19.51
C ALA A 324 -1.27 6.95 -18.75
N ALA A 325 -0.23 7.51 -18.11
CA ALA A 325 -0.32 8.79 -17.40
C ALA A 325 -0.19 9.96 -18.39
N VAL A 326 -1.32 10.34 -18.98
CA VAL A 326 -1.52 11.66 -19.59
C VAL A 326 -2.30 12.51 -18.57
N LEU A 327 -1.65 13.59 -18.13
CA LEU A 327 -2.12 14.75 -17.33
C LEU A 327 -2.07 14.69 -15.79
N ASN A 328 -1.16 15.55 -15.30
CA ASN A 328 -1.28 16.55 -14.21
C ASN A 328 -1.63 16.09 -12.78
N GLU A 329 -0.60 15.90 -11.95
CA GLU A 329 -0.54 16.54 -10.62
C GLU A 329 0.92 16.94 -10.32
N PRO A 330 1.20 18.17 -9.85
CA PRO A 330 2.51 18.53 -9.33
C PRO A 330 2.75 17.80 -8.00
N VAL A 331 3.90 17.15 -7.90
CA VAL A 331 4.42 16.59 -6.64
C VAL A 331 4.87 17.77 -5.76
N PRO A 332 4.40 17.92 -4.52
CA PRO A 332 4.94 18.94 -3.63
C PRO A 332 6.40 18.61 -3.28
N ASP A 333 7.26 19.60 -3.40
CA ASP A 333 8.68 19.54 -3.02
C ASP A 333 8.80 19.56 -1.50
N TYR A 334 9.19 18.43 -0.91
CA TYR A 334 9.54 18.29 0.51
C TYR A 334 11.05 18.04 0.68
N GLY A 335 11.87 18.49 -0.27
CA GLY A 335 13.30 18.18 -0.42
C GLY A 335 14.25 18.66 0.67
N THR A 336 13.78 19.02 1.88
CA THR A 336 14.66 19.54 2.94
C THR A 336 14.64 18.73 4.25
N GLU A 337 13.61 17.93 4.53
CA GLU A 337 13.57 17.08 5.73
C GLU A 337 14.09 15.64 5.49
N PHE A 338 14.25 15.23 4.23
CA PHE A 338 14.64 13.85 3.87
C PHE A 338 16.16 13.63 3.86
N ASP A 339 16.97 14.63 3.51
CA ASP A 339 18.44 14.52 3.52
C ASP A 339 19.01 14.36 4.93
N ALA A 340 18.25 14.77 5.97
CA ALA A 340 18.62 14.58 7.36
C ALA A 340 18.53 13.11 7.82
N ILE A 341 17.65 12.29 7.24
CA ILE A 341 17.52 10.86 7.57
C ILE A 341 18.64 10.04 6.89
N LEU A 342 19.13 10.50 5.74
CA LEU A 342 20.18 9.83 4.96
C LEU A 342 21.61 10.12 5.44
N SER A 343 21.79 10.99 6.44
CA SER A 343 23.11 11.48 6.87
C SER A 343 23.69 10.77 8.10
N LEU A 344 23.05 9.71 8.62
CA LEU A 344 23.63 8.95 9.73
C LEU A 344 24.78 8.06 9.21
N PRO A 345 26.00 8.17 9.77
CA PRO A 345 27.15 7.43 9.27
C PRO A 345 26.99 5.92 9.49
N ASP A 346 27.35 5.17 8.45
CA ASP A 346 27.40 3.71 8.45
C ASP A 346 28.27 3.20 9.59
N GLY A 347 27.71 2.29 10.40
CA GLY A 347 28.50 1.46 11.30
C GLY A 347 28.17 1.63 12.78
N CYS A 348 26.94 1.29 13.16
CA CYS A 348 26.60 0.70 14.46
C CYS A 348 25.26 -0.02 14.31
N TYR A 349 25.29 -1.33 14.04
CA TYR A 349 24.13 -2.22 14.13
C TYR A 349 24.44 -3.36 15.08
#